data_AF-A0A946AGK3-F1
#
_entry.id   AF-A0A946AGK3-F1
#
_cell.length_a   1.000
_cell.length_b   1.000
_cell.length_c   1.000
_cell.angle_alpha   90.00
_cell.angle_beta   90.00
_cell.angle_gamma   90.00
#
_symmetry.space_group_name_H-M   'P 1'
#
loop_
_entity.id
_entity.type
_entity.pdbx_description
1 polymer ?
#
loop_
_entity_poly.entity_id
_entity_poly.type
_entity_poly.pdbx_seq_one_letter_code
_entity_poly.pdbx_strand_id
1 'polypeptide(L)'
;SCYPRWVLGLPPAWYKARAYRSRVVVEPRPVLAEFGTELGGDMEVRVHDSTADMRYMVLPARPAGTEGWSEEALTAIITRDCMIGVTVPQVPSKHDPH
;
A
#
# COMPACT_ATOMS: atom_id res chain seq x y z
N SER A 1 -14.49 -11.01 -0.07
CA SER A 1 -13.33 -10.09 -0.17
C SER A 1 -12.15 -10.84 -0.73
N CYS A 2 -11.87 -10.62 -2.01
CA CYS A 2 -10.69 -11.12 -2.69
C CYS A 2 -9.46 -10.45 -2.09
N TYR A 3 -8.61 -11.24 -1.43
CA TYR A 3 -7.41 -10.80 -0.73
C TYR A 3 -6.39 -11.95 -0.77
N PRO A 4 -5.10 -11.70 -1.06
CA PRO A 4 -4.07 -12.73 -1.19
C PRO A 4 -3.66 -13.29 0.19
N ARG A 5 -4.56 -14.04 0.85
CA ARG A 5 -4.38 -14.47 2.25
C ARG A 5 -3.14 -15.32 2.50
N TRP A 6 -2.75 -16.12 1.52
CA TRP A 6 -1.56 -16.98 1.59
C TRP A 6 -0.26 -16.19 1.62
N VAL A 7 -0.26 -14.93 1.16
CA VAL A 7 0.92 -14.06 1.10
C VAL A 7 0.83 -12.94 2.14
N LEU A 8 -0.33 -12.30 2.30
CA LEU A 8 -0.53 -11.12 3.14
C LEU A 8 -1.33 -11.36 4.43
N GLY A 9 -1.64 -12.62 4.75
CA GLY A 9 -2.41 -12.99 5.95
C GLY A 9 -3.89 -12.61 5.89
N LEU A 10 -4.49 -12.30 7.03
CA LEU A 10 -5.91 -11.93 7.08
C LEU A 10 -6.12 -10.49 6.59
N PRO A 11 -7.19 -10.20 5.81
CA PRO A 11 -7.48 -8.85 5.40
C PRO A 11 -7.82 -7.98 6.61
N PRO A 12 -7.35 -6.72 6.64
CA PRO A 12 -7.73 -5.76 7.67
C PRO A 12 -9.24 -5.57 7.77
N ALA A 13 -9.73 -5.16 8.94
CA ALA A 13 -11.16 -4.88 9.13
C ALA A 13 -11.63 -3.76 8.18
N TRP A 14 -10.84 -2.69 8.04
CA TRP A 14 -11.13 -1.55 7.16
C TRP A 14 -11.23 -1.95 5.68
N TYR A 15 -10.43 -2.92 5.22
CA TYR A 15 -10.44 -3.37 3.82
C TYR A 15 -11.79 -3.98 3.42
N LYS A 16 -12.51 -4.57 4.39
CA LYS A 16 -13.84 -5.13 4.18
C LYS A 16 -14.96 -4.12 4.40
N ALA A 17 -14.67 -2.97 5.01
CA ALA A 17 -15.68 -1.98 5.37
C ALA A 17 -16.33 -1.37 4.13
N ARG A 18 -17.65 -1.12 4.21
CA ARG A 18 -18.42 -0.51 3.11
C ARG A 18 -17.89 0.86 2.73
N ALA A 19 -17.45 1.65 3.71
CA ALA A 19 -16.86 2.97 3.49
C ALA A 19 -15.64 2.90 2.55
N TYR A 20 -14.69 2.02 2.83
CA TYR A 20 -13.53 1.82 1.95
C TYR A 20 -13.93 1.32 0.56
N ARG A 21 -14.72 0.24 0.51
CA ARG A 21 -15.08 -0.43 -0.76
C ARG A 21 -15.87 0.45 -1.73
N SER A 22 -16.72 1.34 -1.22
CA SER A 22 -17.52 2.24 -2.06
C SER A 22 -16.74 3.48 -2.50
N ARG A 23 -15.83 3.98 -1.66
CA ARG A 23 -15.09 5.22 -1.93
C ARG A 23 -13.85 5.00 -2.79
N VAL A 24 -13.12 3.91 -2.58
CA VAL A 24 -11.83 3.70 -3.26
C VAL A 24 -11.95 3.66 -4.79
N VAL A 25 -13.09 3.23 -5.34
CA VAL A 25 -13.34 3.19 -6.79
C VAL A 25 -13.83 4.53 -7.37
N VAL A 26 -14.31 5.45 -6.53
CA VAL A 26 -14.87 6.75 -6.94
C VAL A 26 -13.86 7.87 -6.71
N GLU A 27 -13.22 7.86 -5.54
CA GLU A 27 -12.31 8.90 -5.05
C GLU A 27 -11.03 8.28 -4.47
N PRO A 28 -10.22 7.59 -5.29
CA PRO A 28 -9.05 6.88 -4.79
C PRO A 28 -8.02 7.82 -4.15
N ARG A 29 -7.78 9.01 -4.73
CA ARG A 29 -6.78 9.96 -4.21
C ARG A 29 -7.15 10.49 -2.81
N PRO A 30 -8.37 10.98 -2.55
CA PRO A 30 -8.80 11.31 -1.18
C PRO A 30 -8.68 10.14 -0.20
N VAL A 31 -9.07 8.93 -0.61
CA VAL A 31 -8.91 7.74 0.25
C VAL A 31 -7.45 7.49 0.59
N LEU A 32 -6.54 7.58 -0.38
CA LEU A 32 -5.09 7.43 -0.13
C LEU A 32 -4.54 8.51 0.82
N ALA A 33 -5.03 9.75 0.70
CA ALA A 33 -4.64 10.84 1.60
C ALA A 33 -5.05 10.57 3.06
N GLU A 34 -6.18 9.89 3.30
CA GLU A 34 -6.59 9.46 4.66
C GLU A 34 -5.62 8.42 5.26
N PHE A 35 -4.92 7.65 4.42
CA PHE A 35 -3.83 6.75 4.82
C PHE A 35 -2.46 7.46 4.88
N GLY A 36 -2.42 8.78 4.68
CA GLY A 36 -1.19 9.57 4.66
C GLY A 36 -0.38 9.47 3.36
N THR A 37 -1.01 9.00 2.28
CA THR A 37 -0.35 8.85 0.97
C THR A 37 -0.85 9.91 0.00
N GLU A 38 0.02 10.87 -0.26
CA GLU A 38 -0.21 11.92 -1.25
C GLU A 38 0.55 11.58 -2.53
N LEU A 39 -0.20 11.42 -3.63
CA LEU A 39 0.37 11.17 -4.95
C LEU A 39 0.39 12.46 -5.76
N GLY A 40 1.46 12.67 -6.54
CA GLY A 40 1.55 13.78 -7.47
C GLY A 40 0.38 13.81 -8.45
N GLY A 41 -0.05 15.01 -8.86
CA GLY A 41 -1.19 15.16 -9.77
C GLY A 41 -0.97 14.52 -11.15
N ASP A 42 0.29 14.33 -11.53
CA ASP A 42 0.77 13.66 -12.73
C ASP A 42 0.78 12.12 -12.63
N MET A 43 0.66 11.56 -11.42
CA MET A 43 0.63 10.11 -11.22
C MET A 43 -0.75 9.53 -11.54
N GLU A 44 -0.79 8.54 -12.42
CA GLU A 44 -2.00 7.76 -12.71
C GLU A 44 -2.34 6.83 -11.54
N VAL A 45 -3.61 6.83 -11.10
CA VAL A 45 -4.10 5.92 -10.08
C VAL A 45 -5.04 4.90 -10.70
N ARG A 46 -4.69 3.61 -10.59
CA ARG A 46 -5.50 2.49 -11.08
C ARG A 46 -6.04 1.69 -9.91
N VAL A 47 -7.36 1.52 -9.86
CA VAL A 47 -8.04 0.75 -8.83
C VAL A 47 -8.44 -0.59 -9.43
N HIS A 48 -7.92 -1.68 -8.85
CA HIS A 48 -8.27 -3.04 -9.25
C HIS A 48 -9.34 -3.61 -8.33
N ASP A 49 -10.61 -3.55 -8.76
CA ASP A 49 -11.68 -4.27 -8.07
C ASP A 49 -11.60 -5.78 -8.40
N SER A 50 -11.26 -6.57 -7.39
CA SER A 50 -11.02 -7.99 -7.54
C SER A 50 -12.35 -8.75 -7.51
N THR A 51 -13.01 -8.86 -8.67
CA THR A 51 -14.32 -9.55 -8.83
C THR A 51 -14.21 -11.00 -9.30
N ALA A 52 -13.01 -11.52 -9.59
CA ALA A 52 -12.75 -12.89 -10.05
C ALA A 52 -11.75 -13.66 -9.16
N ASP A 53 -11.44 -14.91 -9.51
CA ASP A 53 -10.52 -15.83 -8.80
C ASP A 53 -9.08 -15.30 -8.65
N MET A 54 -8.75 -14.19 -9.31
CA MET A 54 -7.45 -13.53 -9.21
C MET A 54 -7.26 -12.82 -7.88
N ARG A 55 -6.03 -12.81 -7.39
CA ARG A 55 -5.60 -12.07 -6.21
C ARG A 55 -4.44 -11.17 -6.63
N TYR A 56 -4.53 -9.90 -6.28
CA TYR A 56 -3.53 -8.90 -6.60
C TYR A 56 -2.76 -8.52 -5.33
N MET A 57 -1.50 -8.17 -5.53
CA MET A 57 -0.62 -7.57 -4.54
C MET A 57 0.12 -6.45 -5.26
N VAL A 58 0.24 -5.29 -4.61
CA VAL A 58 1.04 -4.18 -5.12
C VAL A 58 2.50 -4.46 -4.78
N LEU A 59 3.37 -4.39 -5.79
CA LEU A 59 4.81 -4.28 -5.59
C LEU A 59 5.15 -2.79 -5.56
N PRO A 60 5.45 -2.20 -4.39
CA PRO A 60 5.74 -0.78 -4.31
C PRO A 60 7.06 -0.44 -5.00
N ALA A 61 7.15 0.78 -5.53
CA ALA A 61 8.43 1.30 -6.02
C ALA A 61 9.44 1.38 -4.86
N ARG A 62 10.70 1.04 -5.15
CA ARG A 62 11.79 1.20 -4.18
C ARG A 62 11.94 2.69 -3.85
N PRO A 63 11.91 3.08 -2.57
CA PRO A 63 12.09 4.48 -2.21
C PRO A 63 13.55 4.91 -2.40
N ALA A 64 13.74 6.17 -2.77
CA ALA A 64 15.05 6.80 -2.88
C ALA A 64 15.78 6.82 -1.52
N GLY A 65 17.11 6.84 -1.54
CA GLY A 65 17.91 6.83 -0.31
C GLY A 65 18.10 5.44 0.31
N THR A 66 17.63 4.40 -0.37
CA THR A 66 17.85 3.00 0.01
C THR A 66 18.94 2.33 -0.82
N GLU A 67 19.72 3.07 -1.59
CA GLU A 67 20.78 2.53 -2.44
C GLU A 67 21.79 1.73 -1.58
N GLY A 68 22.11 0.52 -2.01
CA GLY A 68 23.02 -0.38 -1.28
C GLY A 68 22.45 -1.06 -0.03
N TRP A 69 21.17 -0.83 0.32
CA TRP A 69 20.52 -1.59 1.41
C TRP A 69 20.46 -3.09 1.10
N SER A 70 20.56 -3.91 2.15
CA SER A 70 20.35 -5.35 2.04
C SER A 70 18.87 -5.69 1.83
N GLU A 71 18.61 -6.94 1.44
CA GLU A 71 17.25 -7.45 1.28
C GLU A 71 16.45 -7.36 2.59
N GLU A 72 17.09 -7.66 3.73
CA GLU A 72 16.46 -7.60 5.04
C GLU A 72 16.06 -6.16 5.40
N ALA A 73 16.94 -5.20 5.13
CA ALA A 73 16.67 -3.78 5.38
C ALA A 73 15.54 -3.25 4.49
N LEU A 74 15.51 -3.64 3.21
CA LEU A 74 14.41 -3.30 2.31
C LEU A 74 13.10 -3.94 2.76
N THR A 75 13.13 -5.21 3.19
CA THR A 75 11.94 -5.91 3.67
C THR A 75 11.36 -5.25 4.93
N ALA A 76 12.22 -4.74 5.82
CA ALA A 76 11.80 -4.09 7.07
C ALA A 76 10.92 -2.84 6.87
N ILE A 77 11.01 -2.18 5.71
CA ILE A 77 10.18 -1.00 5.38
C ILE A 77 8.93 -1.33 4.55
N ILE A 78 8.77 -2.59 4.11
CA ILE A 78 7.57 -3.03 3.39
C ILE A 78 6.51 -3.44 4.40
N THR A 79 5.42 -2.66 4.45
CA THR A 79 4.26 -3.03 5.26
C THR A 79 3.20 -3.73 4.41
N ARG A 80 2.27 -4.42 5.08
CA ARG A 80 1.07 -4.96 4.44
C ARG A 80 0.29 -3.88 3.68
N ASP A 81 0.22 -2.68 4.23
CA ASP A 81 -0.56 -1.59 3.65
C ASP A 81 0.10 -1.09 2.35
N CYS A 82 1.43 -1.18 2.25
CA CYS A 82 2.15 -0.98 0.99
C CYS A 82 1.76 -2.02 -0.07
N MET A 83 1.63 -3.27 0.34
CA MET A 83 1.25 -4.39 -0.53
C MET A 83 -0.24 -4.41 -0.90
N ILE A 84 -1.09 -3.71 -0.15
CA ILE A 84 -2.48 -3.41 -0.53
C ILE A 84 -2.54 -2.22 -1.50
N GLY A 85 -1.55 -1.33 -1.47
CA GLY A 85 -1.47 -0.14 -2.32
C GLY A 85 -2.08 1.11 -1.69
N VAL A 86 -2.30 1.13 -0.38
CA VAL A 86 -2.80 2.33 0.33
C VAL A 86 -1.68 3.20 0.90
N THR A 87 -0.46 2.67 0.96
CA THR A 87 0.75 3.39 1.39
C THR A 87 1.96 3.10 0.52
N VAL A 88 3.00 3.93 0.64
CA VAL A 88 4.33 3.67 0.05
C VAL A 88 5.37 3.44 1.15
N PRO A 89 6.41 2.61 0.93
CA PRO A 89 7.45 2.34 1.91
C PRO A 89 8.14 3.62 2.36
N GLN A 90 8.28 3.80 3.67
CA GLN A 90 8.91 4.97 4.26
C GLN A 90 10.33 4.64 4.68
N VAL A 91 11.28 5.48 4.29
CA VAL A 91 12.66 5.38 4.76
C VAL A 91 12.74 6.10 6.11
N PRO A 92 13.18 5.43 7.20
CA PRO A 92 13.38 6.09 8.48
C PRO A 92 14.29 7.31 8.29
N SER A 93 13.83 8.46 8.77
CA SER A 93 14.65 9.67 8.76
C SER A 93 15.87 9.42 9.66
N LYS A 94 17.04 9.90 9.26
CA LYS A 94 18.33 9.72 9.96
C LYS A 94 18.40 10.34 11.38
N HIS A 95 17.27 10.73 11.98
CA HIS A 95 17.16 11.55 13.17
C HIS A 95 16.12 11.03 14.18
N ASP A 96 16.10 9.72 14.45
CA ASP A 96 15.40 9.20 15.62
C ASP A 96 16.43 8.56 16.58
N PRO A 97 16.97 9.35 17.54
CA PRO A 97 17.80 8.80 18.59
C PRO A 97 16.87 8.16 19.62
N HIS A 98 16.79 6.83 19.61
CA HIS A 98 16.50 6.09 20.84
C HIS A 98 17.78 5.94 21.65
#